data_AF-A0A1F2QB63-F1
#
_entry.id   AF-A0A1F2QB63-F1
#
_cell.length_a   1.000
_cell.length_b   1.000
_cell.length_c   1.000
_cell.angle_alpha   90.00
_cell.angle_beta   90.00
_cell.angle_gamma   90.00
#
_symmetry.space_group_name_H-M   'P 1'
#
loop_
_entity.id
_entity.type
_entity.pdbx_description
1 polymer ?
#
loop_
_entity_poly.entity_id
_entity_poly.type
_entity_poly.pdbx_seq_one_letter_code
_entity_poly.pdbx_strand_id
1 'polypeptide(L)'
;MDYILAVGAALNFYGGVSLILSLFVTLPLGFPRLPAAREINPPDYLLYRLFTAGTAFAFGSMYAYLFMHPRYALPFLVFGTALKYWAFAASLAAYLRSSLPRDILVTFGVSNLLVALLFSYYLIST
;
A
#
# COMPACT_ATOMS: atom_id res chain seq x y z
N MET A 1 21.48 -1.93 2.93
CA MET A 1 20.31 -1.31 3.57
C MET A 1 19.43 -0.64 2.53
N ASP A 2 19.99 0.19 1.66
CA ASP A 2 19.25 1.01 0.69
C ASP A 2 18.35 0.23 -0.26
N TYR A 3 18.68 -1.01 -0.62
CA TYR A 3 17.80 -1.87 -1.42
C TYR A 3 16.41 -2.10 -0.79
N ILE A 4 16.25 -1.92 0.52
CA ILE A 4 14.94 -1.91 1.18
C ILE A 4 14.04 -0.79 0.62
N LEU A 5 14.61 0.38 0.31
CA LEU A 5 13.90 1.48 -0.34
C LEU A 5 13.45 1.10 -1.75
N ALA A 6 14.31 0.41 -2.51
CA ALA A 6 13.97 -0.09 -3.84
C ALA A 6 12.84 -1.13 -3.79
N VAL A 7 12.89 -2.07 -2.83
CA VAL A 7 11.81 -3.05 -2.60
C VAL A 7 10.52 -2.33 -2.19
N GLY A 8 10.59 -1.38 -1.27
CA GLY A 8 9.45 -0.55 -0.87
C GLY A 8 8.85 0.21 -2.04
N ALA A 9 9.68 0.79 -2.91
CA ALA A 9 9.25 1.46 -4.12
C ALA A 9 8.51 0.50 -5.07
N ALA A 10 9.13 -0.65 -5.38
CA ALA A 10 8.57 -1.65 -6.28
C ALA A 10 7.23 -2.18 -5.78
N LEU A 11 7.10 -2.49 -4.48
CA LEU A 11 5.85 -2.97 -3.89
C LEU A 11 4.74 -1.91 -3.91
N ASN A 12 5.07 -0.64 -3.69
CA ASN A 12 4.09 0.44 -3.78
C ASN A 12 3.65 0.68 -5.23
N PHE A 13 4.58 0.68 -6.19
CA PHE A 13 4.22 0.76 -7.61
C PHE A 13 3.37 -0.42 -8.06
N TYR A 14 3.75 -1.64 -7.68
CA TYR A 14 2.95 -2.84 -7.95
C TYR A 14 1.55 -2.72 -7.36
N GLY A 15 1.43 -2.26 -6.11
CA GLY A 15 0.13 -2.01 -5.47
C GLY A 15 -0.72 -1.00 -6.23
N GLY A 16 -0.14 0.13 -6.63
CA GLY A 16 -0.82 1.16 -7.42
C GLY A 16 -1.29 0.65 -8.78
N VAL A 17 -0.41 -0.03 -9.52
CA VAL A 17 -0.73 -0.63 -10.83
C VAL A 17 -1.81 -1.70 -10.69
N SER A 18 -1.66 -2.62 -9.73
CA SER A 18 -2.63 -3.69 -9.47
C SER A 18 -4.02 -3.12 -9.15
N LEU A 19 -4.08 -2.04 -8.37
CA LEU A 19 -5.34 -1.37 -8.04
C LEU A 19 -5.96 -0.70 -9.27
N ILE A 20 -5.19 -0.01 -10.12
CA ILE A 20 -5.72 0.56 -11.36
C ILE A 20 -6.20 -0.55 -12.32
N LEU A 21 -5.41 -1.60 -12.52
CA LEU A 21 -5.75 -2.70 -13.41
C LEU A 21 -7.01 -3.45 -12.94
N SER A 22 -7.22 -3.55 -11.62
CA SER A 22 -8.42 -4.17 -11.04
C SER A 22 -9.74 -3.47 -11.38
N LEU A 23 -9.68 -2.25 -11.93
CA LEU A 23 -10.85 -1.55 -12.47
C LEU A 23 -11.33 -2.16 -13.80
N PHE A 24 -10.43 -2.82 -14.53
CA PHE A 24 -10.67 -3.32 -15.89
C PHE A 24 -10.61 -4.85 -15.97
N VAL A 25 -9.67 -5.47 -15.26
CA VAL A 25 -9.38 -6.91 -15.34
C VAL A 25 -9.24 -7.53 -13.96
N THR A 26 -9.46 -8.85 -13.86
CA THR A 26 -9.18 -9.60 -12.64
C THR A 26 -7.76 -10.16 -12.70
N LEU A 27 -6.91 -9.78 -11.75
CA LEU A 27 -5.55 -10.29 -11.65
C LEU A 27 -5.46 -11.39 -10.58
N PRO A 28 -4.72 -12.48 -10.82
CA PRO A 28 -4.39 -13.43 -9.77
C PRO A 28 -3.58 -12.71 -8.68
N LEU A 29 -3.99 -12.86 -7.41
CA LEU A 29 -3.35 -12.21 -6.25
C LEU A 29 -3.39 -10.66 -6.27
N GLY A 30 -4.34 -10.07 -6.99
CA GLY A 30 -4.57 -8.62 -7.04
C GLY A 30 -5.74 -8.15 -6.19
N PHE A 31 -6.07 -6.86 -6.29
CA PHE A 31 -7.29 -6.32 -5.70
C PHE A 31 -8.55 -6.93 -6.38
N PRO A 32 -9.64 -7.13 -5.64
CA PRO A 32 -10.89 -7.63 -6.21
C PRO A 32 -11.43 -6.66 -7.27
N ARG A 33 -12.10 -7.20 -8.28
CA ARG A 33 -12.66 -6.39 -9.37
C ARG A 33 -13.62 -5.34 -8.83
N LEU A 34 -13.68 -4.18 -9.46
CA LEU A 34 -14.72 -3.19 -9.15
C LEU A 34 -16.12 -3.82 -9.36
N PRO A 35 -17.02 -3.76 -8.36
CA PRO A 35 -18.41 -4.19 -8.52
C PRO A 35 -19.12 -3.40 -9.62
N ALA A 36 -20.28 -3.89 -10.08
CA ALA A 36 -21.11 -3.11 -10.99
C ALA A 36 -21.52 -1.78 -10.33
N ALA A 37 -21.69 -0.69 -11.09
CA ALA A 37 -21.95 0.64 -10.54
C ALA A 37 -23.12 0.68 -9.53
N ARG A 38 -24.17 -0.11 -9.77
CA ARG A 38 -25.35 -0.26 -8.89
C ARG A 38 -25.08 -0.99 -7.57
N GLU A 39 -23.99 -1.77 -7.50
CA GLU A 39 -23.57 -2.56 -6.33
C GLU A 39 -22.50 -1.81 -5.51
N ILE A 40 -22.02 -0.67 -5.99
CA ILE A 40 -21.05 0.17 -5.27
C ILE A 40 -21.76 0.88 -4.12
N ASN A 41 -21.43 0.45 -2.90
CA ASN A 41 -21.84 1.09 -1.67
C ASN A 41 -20.66 1.04 -0.69
N PRO A 42 -20.13 2.17 -0.21
CA PRO A 42 -20.60 3.55 -0.41
C PRO A 42 -20.28 4.13 -1.81
N PRO A 43 -21.00 5.18 -2.25
CA PRO A 43 -20.85 5.76 -3.61
C PRO A 43 -19.46 6.36 -3.88
N ASP A 44 -18.70 6.68 -2.84
CA ASP A 44 -17.33 7.21 -2.90
C ASP A 44 -16.25 6.12 -2.94
N TYR A 45 -16.62 4.84 -2.96
CA TYR A 45 -15.67 3.72 -3.00
C TYR A 45 -14.66 3.82 -4.15
N LEU A 46 -15.09 4.25 -5.35
CA LEU A 46 -14.19 4.44 -6.48
C LEU A 46 -13.18 5.57 -6.23
N LEU A 47 -13.60 6.66 -5.61
CA LEU A 47 -12.71 7.75 -5.22
C LEU A 47 -11.64 7.26 -4.24
N TYR A 48 -12.03 6.50 -3.21
CA TYR A 48 -11.09 5.93 -2.25
C TYR A 48 -10.11 4.94 -2.88
N ARG A 49 -10.57 4.12 -3.84
CA ARG A 49 -9.69 3.22 -4.60
C ARG A 49 -8.65 4.00 -5.40
N LEU A 50 -9.07 4.99 -6.17
CA LEU A 50 -8.15 5.81 -6.98
C LEU A 50 -7.20 6.62 -6.10
N PHE A 51 -7.68 7.18 -5.00
CA PHE A 51 -6.85 7.88 -4.03
C PHE A 51 -5.80 6.96 -3.40
N THR A 52 -6.18 5.71 -3.08
CA THR A 52 -5.25 4.70 -2.56
C THR A 52 -4.18 4.33 -3.59
N ALA A 53 -4.56 4.19 -4.86
CA ALA A 53 -3.60 3.97 -5.94
C ALA A 53 -2.63 5.17 -6.08
N GLY A 54 -3.14 6.40 -6.10
CA GLY A 54 -2.32 7.61 -6.17
C GLY A 54 -1.35 7.72 -4.98
N THR A 55 -1.82 7.39 -3.78
CA THR A 55 -0.98 7.32 -2.58
C THR A 55 0.13 6.29 -2.74
N ALA A 56 -0.18 5.10 -3.30
CA ALA A 56 0.82 4.08 -3.58
C ALA A 56 1.87 4.58 -4.61
N PHE A 57 1.46 5.25 -5.70
CA PHE A 57 2.41 5.85 -6.64
C PHE A 57 3.27 6.95 -6.01
N ALA A 58 2.69 7.79 -5.15
CA ALA A 58 3.42 8.84 -4.45
C ALA A 58 4.50 8.25 -3.53
N PHE A 59 4.15 7.26 -2.70
CA PHE A 59 5.12 6.56 -1.86
C PHE A 59 6.15 5.78 -2.68
N GLY A 60 5.73 5.11 -3.76
CA GLY A 60 6.63 4.41 -4.67
C GLY A 60 7.70 5.35 -5.25
N SER A 61 7.26 6.51 -5.74
CA SER A 61 8.14 7.55 -6.29
C SER A 61 9.06 8.15 -5.23
N MET A 62 8.53 8.41 -4.03
CA MET A 62 9.31 8.91 -2.91
C MET A 62 10.40 7.92 -2.49
N TYR A 63 10.09 6.63 -2.35
CA TYR A 63 11.09 5.62 -1.98
C TYR A 63 12.12 5.39 -3.09
N ALA A 64 11.73 5.48 -4.36
CA ALA A 64 12.68 5.45 -5.48
C ALA A 64 13.63 6.67 -5.45
N TYR A 65 13.11 7.86 -5.15
CA TYR A 65 13.93 9.05 -4.95
C TYR A 65 14.89 8.90 -3.76
N LEU A 66 14.40 8.40 -2.62
CA LEU A 66 15.23 8.18 -1.43
C LEU A 66 16.29 7.10 -1.65
N PHE A 67 16.03 6.10 -2.50
CA PHE A 67 17.04 5.13 -2.90
C PHE A 67 18.21 5.80 -3.64
N MET A 68 17.95 6.82 -4.46
CA MET A 68 18.99 7.62 -5.11
C MET A 68 19.63 8.65 -4.17
N HIS A 69 18.94 9.03 -3.09
CA HIS A 69 19.37 10.05 -2.14
C HIS A 69 19.18 9.62 -0.67
N PRO A 70 19.89 8.57 -0.21
CA PRO A 70 19.63 7.91 1.07
C PRO A 70 19.86 8.83 2.29
N ARG A 71 20.65 9.89 2.14
CA ARG A 71 20.86 10.92 3.17
C ARG A 71 19.57 11.59 3.68
N TYR A 72 18.49 11.56 2.89
CA TYR A 72 17.21 12.12 3.27
C TYR A 72 16.23 11.08 3.82
N ALA A 73 16.58 9.79 3.84
CA ALA A 73 15.61 8.72 4.06
C ALA A 73 14.94 8.77 5.44
N LEU A 74 15.68 9.13 6.48
CA LEU A 74 15.24 9.00 7.87
C LEU A 74 13.92 9.71 8.20
N PRO A 75 13.75 11.03 7.98
CA PRO A 75 12.48 11.71 8.28
C PRO A 75 11.31 11.14 7.48
N PHE A 76 11.48 10.86 6.19
CA PHE A 76 10.41 10.35 5.33
C PHE A 76 10.04 8.89 5.64
N LEU A 77 11.01 8.07 6.03
CA LEU A 77 10.78 6.68 6.42
C LEU A 77 10.01 6.58 7.73
N VAL A 78 10.22 7.48 8.70
CA VAL A 78 9.42 7.47 9.94
C VAL A 78 7.94 7.65 9.64
N PHE A 79 7.58 8.68 8.85
CA PHE A 79 6.20 8.91 8.43
C PHE A 79 5.66 7.77 7.55
N GLY A 80 6.47 7.30 6.60
CA GLY A 80 6.14 6.16 5.75
C GLY A 80 5.81 4.92 6.58
N THR A 81 6.69 4.54 7.50
CA THR A 81 6.54 3.38 8.38
C THR A 81 5.29 3.48 9.24
N ALA A 82 5.05 4.63 9.88
CA ALA A 82 3.86 4.86 10.69
C ALA A 82 2.57 4.69 9.86
N LEU A 83 2.53 5.25 8.64
CA LEU A 83 1.37 5.09 7.76
C LEU A 83 1.18 3.64 7.30
N LYS A 84 2.26 2.89 7.07
CA LYS A 84 2.19 1.47 6.71
C LYS A 84 1.65 0.61 7.85
N TYR A 85 2.06 0.86 9.09
CA TYR A 85 1.43 0.23 10.27
C TYR A 85 -0.04 0.62 10.40
N TRP A 86 -0.39 1.88 10.19
CA TRP A 86 -1.77 2.33 10.21
C TRP A 86 -2.63 1.63 9.14
N ALA A 87 -2.13 1.49 7.91
CA ALA A 87 -2.81 0.77 6.84
C ALA A 87 -3.11 -0.69 7.23
N PHE A 88 -2.14 -1.38 7.84
CA PHE A 88 -2.35 -2.72 8.38
C PHE A 88 -3.41 -2.71 9.49
N ALA A 89 -3.26 -1.86 10.51
CA ALA A 89 -4.17 -1.78 11.64
C ALA A 89 -5.62 -1.48 11.20
N ALA A 90 -5.81 -0.52 10.30
CA ALA A 90 -7.11 -0.17 9.75
C ALA A 90 -7.74 -1.33 8.97
N SER A 91 -6.97 -2.01 8.12
CA SER A 91 -7.45 -3.18 7.38
C SER A 91 -7.79 -4.36 8.28
N LEU A 92 -7.00 -4.60 9.34
CA LEU A 92 -7.26 -5.63 10.33
C LEU A 92 -8.52 -5.31 11.13
N ALA A 93 -8.69 -4.07 11.58
CA ALA A 93 -9.91 -3.63 12.25
C ALA A 93 -11.15 -3.79 11.38
N ALA A 94 -11.07 -3.43 10.09
CA ALA A 94 -12.15 -3.61 9.13
C ALA A 94 -12.44 -5.10 8.84
N TYR A 95 -11.42 -5.95 8.79
CA TYR A 95 -11.59 -7.40 8.69
C TYR A 95 -12.34 -7.98 9.89
N LEU A 96 -11.96 -7.57 11.10
CA LEU A 96 -12.58 -8.06 12.34
C LEU A 96 -14.00 -7.52 12.57
N ARG A 97 -14.31 -6.31 12.09
CA ARG A 97 -15.58 -5.62 12.42
C ARG A 97 -16.58 -5.49 11.27
N SER A 98 -16.13 -5.52 10.02
CA SER A 98 -16.93 -5.09 8.86
C SER A 98 -16.88 -6.08 7.70
N SER A 99 -16.47 -7.33 7.95
CA SER A 99 -16.37 -8.39 6.94
C SER A 99 -15.51 -8.00 5.73
N LEU A 100 -14.41 -7.25 5.96
CA LEU A 100 -13.46 -6.95 4.89
C LEU A 100 -13.01 -8.27 4.25
N PRO A 101 -13.04 -8.40 2.91
CA PRO A 101 -12.57 -9.59 2.24
C PRO A 101 -11.12 -9.94 2.62
N ARG A 102 -10.84 -11.22 2.87
CA ARG A 102 -9.52 -11.70 3.33
C ARG A 102 -8.41 -11.40 2.32
N ASP A 103 -8.72 -11.46 1.04
CA ASP A 103 -7.84 -11.08 -0.07
C ASP A 103 -7.41 -9.61 0.03
N ILE A 104 -8.31 -8.69 0.42
CA ILE A 104 -7.94 -7.28 0.67
C ILE A 104 -7.04 -7.16 1.91
N LEU A 105 -7.34 -7.88 3.00
CA LEU A 105 -6.48 -7.87 4.17
C LEU A 105 -5.05 -8.32 3.83
N VAL A 106 -4.89 -9.33 2.98
CA VAL A 106 -3.56 -9.82 2.57
C VAL A 106 -2.90 -8.86 1.60
N THR A 107 -3.58 -8.49 0.50
CA THR A 107 -2.99 -7.71 -0.59
C THR A 107 -2.73 -6.26 -0.21
N PHE A 108 -3.56 -5.67 0.66
CA PHE A 108 -3.37 -4.32 1.20
C PHE A 108 -2.76 -4.35 2.60
N GLY A 109 -3.38 -5.02 3.56
CA GLY A 109 -2.96 -4.94 4.96
C GLY A 109 -1.58 -5.55 5.22
N VAL A 110 -1.45 -6.85 4.97
CA VAL A 110 -0.23 -7.62 5.25
C VAL A 110 0.94 -7.12 4.38
N SER A 111 0.70 -6.75 3.12
CA SER A 111 1.76 -6.18 2.27
C SER A 111 2.30 -4.86 2.84
N ASN A 112 1.43 -3.97 3.34
CA ASN A 112 1.88 -2.74 4.01
C ASN A 112 2.62 -3.07 5.32
N LEU A 113 2.18 -4.07 6.10
CA LEU A 113 2.91 -4.51 7.30
C LEU A 113 4.34 -4.99 6.96
N LEU A 114 4.50 -5.81 5.92
CA LEU A 114 5.82 -6.27 5.49
C LEU A 114 6.74 -5.11 5.13
N VAL A 115 6.23 -4.11 4.40
CA VAL A 115 6.99 -2.89 4.09
C VAL A 115 7.31 -2.10 5.37
N ALA A 116 6.37 -2.00 6.32
CA ALA A 116 6.60 -1.32 7.60
C ALA A 116 7.73 -1.99 8.40
N LEU A 117 7.77 -3.33 8.43
CA LEU A 117 8.80 -4.09 9.13
C LEU A 117 10.17 -3.91 8.47
N LEU A 118 10.24 -3.94 7.13
CA LEU A 118 11.46 -3.67 6.39
C LEU A 118 11.99 -2.26 6.66
N PHE A 119 11.13 -1.24 6.66
CA PHE A 119 11.52 0.12 6.97
C PHE A 119 11.90 0.32 8.43
N SER A 120 11.23 -0.36 9.36
CA SER A 120 11.63 -0.37 10.78
C SER A 120 13.03 -0.94 10.94
N TYR A 121 13.32 -2.05 10.27
CA TYR A 121 14.66 -2.65 10.26
C TYR A 121 15.70 -1.71 9.67
N TYR A 122 15.40 -1.03 8.55
CA TYR A 122 16.26 0.00 7.98
C TYR A 122 16.56 1.10 8.99
N LEU A 123 15.53 1.65 9.66
CA LEU A 123 15.66 2.75 10.61
C LEU A 123 16.47 2.41 11.85
N ILE A 124 16.38 1.17 12.35
CA ILE A 124 17.12 0.72 13.54
C ILE A 124 18.58 0.36 13.20
N SER A 125 18.85 0.04 11.94
CA SER A 125 20.17 -0.43 11.48
C SER A 125 20.99 0.64 10.73
N THR A 126 20.47 1.86 10.64
CA THR A 126 21.12 3.04 10.04
C THR A 126 21.61 3.96 11.14
#